data_AF-A0A090T8Z6-F1
#
_entry.id   AF-A0A090T8Z6-F1
#
_cell.length_a   1.000
_cell.length_b   1.000
_cell.length_c   1.000
_cell.angle_alpha   90.00
_cell.angle_beta   90.00
_cell.angle_gamma   90.00
#
_symmetry.space_group_name_H-M   'P 1'
#
loop_
_entity.id
_entity.type
_entity.pdbx_description
1 polymer ?
#
loop_
_entity_poly.entity_id
_entity_poly.type
_entity_poly.pdbx_seq_one_letter_code
_entity_poly.pdbx_strand_id
1 'polypeptide(L)' 'MKQGDMVMLSPACASFDQFANFMARGDHFTALAEHYSAQVS' A
#
# COMPACT_ATOMS: atom_id res chain seq x y z
N MET A 1 -13.49 -6.70 1.73
CA MET A 1 -12.44 -7.52 2.37
C MET A 1 -13.11 -8.27 3.49
N LYS A 2 -12.80 -9.55 3.65
CA LYS A 2 -13.29 -10.38 4.74
C LYS A 2 -12.19 -10.55 5.77
N GLN A 3 -12.57 -10.89 6.99
CA GLN A 3 -11.61 -11.26 8.01
C GLN A 3 -10.76 -12.44 7.51
N GLY A 4 -9.43 -12.30 7.61
CA GLY A 4 -8.47 -13.29 7.12
C GLY A 4 -7.94 -13.03 5.71
N ASP A 5 -8.45 -12.04 4.97
CA ASP A 5 -7.87 -11.64 3.68
C ASP A 5 -6.52 -10.94 3.87
N MET A 6 -5.60 -11.15 2.92
CA MET A 6 -4.30 -10.46 2.87
C MET A 6 -4.27 -9.47 1.70
N VAL A 7 -3.75 -8.27 1.95
CA VAL A 7 -3.49 -7.26 0.92
C VAL A 7 -1.98 -7.07 0.80
N MET A 8 -1.45 -7.19 -0.43
CA MET A 8 -0.03 -7.06 -0.72
C MET A 8 0.20 -6.11 -1.89
N LEU A 9 1.10 -5.14 -1.71
CA LEU A 9 1.62 -4.33 -2.80
C LEU A 9 2.83 -5.01 -3.44
N SER A 10 2.64 -5.67 -4.58
CA SER A 10 3.70 -6.30 -5.38
C SER A 10 3.58 -5.93 -6.86
N PRO A 11 3.96 -4.70 -7.26
CA PRO A 11 3.65 -4.17 -8.58
C PRO A 11 4.56 -4.69 -9.71
N ALA A 12 5.60 -5.48 -9.41
CA ALA A 12 6.58 -6.02 -10.37
C ALA A 12 7.32 -4.99 -11.25
N CYS A 13 7.02 -3.70 -11.10
CA CYS A 13 7.54 -2.60 -11.92
C CYS A 13 8.29 -1.56 -11.07
N ALA A 14 9.19 -0.83 -11.74
CA ALA A 14 9.82 0.37 -11.20
C ALA A 14 8.75 1.41 -10.83
N SER A 15 9.10 2.33 -9.95
CA SER A 15 8.16 3.30 -9.36
C SER A 15 8.24 4.70 -9.98
N PHE A 16 9.18 4.92 -10.91
CA PHE A 16 9.57 6.24 -11.42
C PHE A 16 8.54 6.93 -12.31
N ASP A 17 7.50 6.21 -12.73
CA ASP A 17 6.36 6.76 -13.46
C ASP A 17 5.47 7.65 -12.57
N GLN A 18 5.38 7.35 -11.28
CA GLN A 18 4.48 8.03 -10.33
C GLN A 18 5.15 8.47 -9.02
N PHE A 19 6.32 7.92 -8.68
CA PHE A 19 7.03 8.16 -7.42
C PHE A 19 8.52 8.35 -7.66
N ALA A 20 9.18 9.13 -6.79
CA ALA A 20 10.62 9.35 -6.90
C ALA A 20 11.46 8.08 -6.69
N ASN A 21 10.95 7.10 -5.94
CA ASN A 21 11.58 5.81 -5.68
C ASN A 21 10.57 4.82 -5.08
N PHE A 22 11.01 3.57 -4.88
CA PHE A 22 10.13 2.50 -4.37
C PHE A 22 9.74 2.70 -2.91
N MET A 23 10.56 3.40 -2.11
CA MET A 23 10.28 3.70 -0.71
C MET A 23 9.10 4.66 -0.61
N ALA A 24 9.09 5.74 -1.38
CA ALA A 24 7.98 6.70 -1.43
C ALA A 24 6.64 6.04 -1.81
N ARG A 25 6.67 5.07 -2.75
CA ARG A 25 5.48 4.26 -3.09
C ARG A 25 5.05 3.35 -1.94
N GLY A 26 6.01 2.74 -1.23
CA GLY A 26 5.76 1.90 -0.06
C GLY A 26 5.18 2.68 1.11
N ASP A 27 5.76 3.83 1.44
CA ASP A 27 5.28 4.71 2.51
C ASP A 27 3.85 5.18 2.25
N HIS A 28 3.54 5.50 0.99
CA HIS A 28 2.18 5.87 0.58
C HIS A 28 1.19 4.71 0.78
N PHE A 29 1.58 3.48 0.42
CA PHE A 29 0.77 2.29 0.68
C PHE A 29 0.55 2.05 2.18
N THR A 30 1.59 2.16 3.01
CA THR A 30 1.50 1.99 4.46
C THR A 30 0.54 3.00 5.08
N ALA A 31 0.68 4.29 4.72
CA ALA A 31 -0.18 5.35 5.24
C ALA A 31 -1.67 5.11 4.90
N LEU A 32 -1.96 4.65 3.68
CA LEU A 32 -3.32 4.29 3.29
C LEU A 32 -3.81 3.03 4.00
N ALA A 33 -2.97 2.00 4.11
CA ALA A 33 -3.31 0.77 4.81
C ALA A 33 -3.66 1.04 6.29
N GLU A 34 -2.88 1.87 6.98
CA GLU A 34 -3.17 2.33 8.34
C GLU A 34 -4.50 3.09 8.40
N HIS A 35 -4.68 4.09 7.53
CA HIS A 35 -5.91 4.89 7.46
C HIS A 35 -7.17 4.05 7.27
N TYR A 36 -7.13 3.06 6.38
CA TYR A 36 -8.27 2.19 6.13
C TYR A 36 -8.42 1.07 7.15
N SER A 37 -7.33 0.57 7.74
CA SER A 37 -7.42 -0.41 8.83
C SER A 37 -8.20 0.14 10.03
N ALA A 38 -8.04 1.43 10.33
CA ALA A 38 -8.77 2.11 11.39
C ALA A 38 -10.28 2.26 11.10
N GLN A 39 -10.69 2.18 9.83
CA GLN A 39 -12.10 2.28 9.40
C GLN A 39 -12.81 0.92 9.33
N VAL A 40 -12.08 -0.19 9.43
CA VAL A 40 -12.61 -1.57 9.30
C VAL A 40 -12.81 -2.22 10.69
N SER A 41 -13.08 -1.41 11.72
CA SER A 41 -13.50 -1.88 13.05
C SER A 41 -15.01 -2.10 13.15
#